data_AF-A0A1D2MJG8-F1
#
_entry.id   AF-A0A1D2MJG8-F1
#
_cell.length_a   1.000
_cell.length_b   1.000
_cell.length_c   1.000
_cell.angle_alpha   90.00
_cell.angle_beta   90.00
_cell.angle_gamma   90.00
#
_symmetry.space_group_name_H-M   'P 1'
#
loop_
_entity.id
_entity.type
_entity.pdbx_description
1 polymer ?
#
loop_
_entity_poly.entity_id
_entity_poly.type
_entity_poly.pdbx_seq_one_letter_code
_entity_poly.pdbx_strand_id
1 'polypeptide(L)'
;STLGQKPWEPTEKNEAWWQERHQEILNTTASLAKDIKVVFIGSSSVEYWGTTAKEIWDSKYAPLGAVNYGIRSDRTEHVLWRIQNGELDGLSPKLVVVYIGSNNVPLFTEAETVRGVDAVIDTLHAKLPNTNLLFLGFFPRGDRTPVRNTLTKIRNITDTLEPMLDGDTQRKAHFLDIFWSLAPQSLDRIYEEFYRDDKLHMNLEGYKIWDNLMNRVLSQKPWDSVERNEDWWKQKHQEILNTTASQAGQIKIVFIGSSSVENWGSTGKQIWDAKYAPLGAINYGIGGDRTEHVIWRIDNNNSEIVRGVDTVITKIHEKVPSANILLVGFFPRGDMNPVSDLLRRVISISDTLNHGGWRFPKEILLFRPF
;
A
#
# COMPACT_ATOMS: atom_id res chain seq x y z
N SER A 1 -17.06 -7.68 28.07
CA SER A 1 -16.30 -8.94 28.03
C SER A 1 -16.33 -9.44 26.59
N THR A 2 -15.16 -9.63 25.96
CA THR A 2 -15.05 -10.18 24.58
C THR A 2 -14.85 -11.70 24.57
N LEU A 3 -14.92 -12.36 25.73
CA LEU A 3 -14.78 -13.81 25.86
C LEU A 3 -15.74 -14.55 24.92
N GLY A 4 -15.17 -15.24 23.92
CA GLY A 4 -15.90 -16.03 22.93
C GLY A 4 -16.25 -15.30 21.63
N GLN A 5 -16.14 -13.97 21.55
CA GLN A 5 -16.31 -13.25 20.29
C GLN A 5 -15.12 -13.49 19.37
N LYS A 6 -15.36 -13.71 18.08
CA LYS A 6 -14.31 -13.92 17.08
C LYS A 6 -14.47 -12.89 15.95
N PRO A 7 -13.42 -12.12 15.60
CA PRO A 7 -13.54 -11.02 14.64
C PRO A 7 -13.75 -11.48 13.18
N TRP A 8 -13.73 -12.79 12.91
CA TRP A 8 -14.06 -13.42 11.63
C TRP A 8 -15.42 -14.15 11.64
N GLU A 9 -16.22 -14.06 12.71
CA GLU A 9 -17.55 -14.67 12.80
C GLU A 9 -18.64 -13.59 12.76
N PRO A 10 -19.56 -13.61 11.77
CA PRO A 10 -20.63 -12.61 11.62
C PRO A 10 -21.41 -12.39 12.92
N THR A 11 -21.44 -11.15 13.41
CA THR A 11 -22.10 -10.78 14.66
C THR A 11 -22.97 -9.54 14.48
N GLU A 12 -24.26 -9.66 14.77
CA GLU A 12 -25.22 -8.56 14.76
C GLU A 12 -24.99 -7.59 15.93
N LYS A 13 -25.44 -6.34 15.77
CA LYS A 13 -25.52 -5.36 16.85
C LYS A 13 -26.96 -5.01 17.18
N ASN A 14 -27.31 -5.05 18.47
CA ASN A 14 -28.69 -4.84 18.94
C ASN A 14 -29.06 -3.36 19.16
N GLU A 15 -28.13 -2.42 18.99
CA GLU A 15 -28.42 -1.00 19.19
C GLU A 15 -29.28 -0.43 18.05
N ALA A 16 -30.41 0.21 18.41
CA ALA A 16 -31.38 0.75 17.45
C ALA A 16 -30.74 1.67 16.38
N TRP A 17 -29.85 2.58 16.77
CA TRP A 17 -29.14 3.48 15.84
C TRP A 17 -28.28 2.75 14.79
N TRP A 18 -27.85 1.52 15.08
CA TRP A 18 -27.06 0.70 14.15
C TRP A 18 -27.98 -0.02 13.18
N GLN A 19 -29.09 -0.57 13.69
CA GLN A 19 -30.14 -1.22 12.90
C GLN A 19 -30.82 -0.24 11.94
N GLU A 20 -31.14 0.96 12.41
CA GLU A 20 -31.64 2.08 11.59
C GLU A 20 -30.66 2.40 10.45
N ARG A 21 -29.36 2.52 10.77
CA ARG A 21 -28.33 2.81 9.77
C ARG A 21 -28.12 1.68 8.76
N HIS A 22 -28.21 0.43 9.19
CA HIS A 22 -28.20 -0.73 8.30
C HIS A 22 -29.42 -0.72 7.37
N GLN A 23 -30.63 -0.42 7.89
CA GLN A 23 -31.84 -0.30 7.07
C GLN A 23 -31.78 0.85 6.06
N GLU A 24 -31.17 2.00 6.41
CA GLU A 24 -30.87 3.08 5.44
C GLU A 24 -29.99 2.58 4.29
N ILE A 25 -28.97 1.78 4.59
CA ILE A 25 -28.07 1.19 3.59
C ILE A 25 -28.84 0.21 2.70
N LEU A 26 -29.66 -0.69 3.27
CA LEU A 26 -30.52 -1.60 2.48
C LEU A 26 -31.47 -0.83 1.56
N ASN A 27 -32.10 0.24 2.04
CA ASN A 27 -32.99 1.08 1.25
C ASN A 27 -32.23 1.79 0.10
N THR A 28 -30.99 2.22 0.37
CA THR A 28 -30.09 2.81 -0.64
C THR A 28 -29.67 1.78 -1.70
N THR A 29 -29.29 0.56 -1.27
CA THR A 29 -28.98 -0.57 -2.15
C THR A 29 -30.16 -0.89 -3.06
N ALA A 30 -31.35 -1.10 -2.50
CA ALA A 30 -32.55 -1.46 -3.26
C ALA A 30 -32.99 -0.39 -4.26
N SER A 31 -32.81 0.90 -3.93
CA SER A 31 -33.21 2.02 -4.81
C SER A 31 -32.19 2.38 -5.88
N LEU A 32 -30.88 2.24 -5.59
CA LEU A 32 -29.79 2.71 -6.46
C LEU A 32 -28.91 1.60 -7.06
N ALA A 33 -29.28 0.31 -6.91
CA ALA A 33 -28.43 -0.84 -7.26
C ALA A 33 -27.70 -0.75 -8.61
N LYS A 34 -28.39 -0.25 -9.64
CA LYS A 34 -27.85 -0.13 -11.00
C LYS A 34 -26.87 1.04 -11.16
N ASP A 35 -26.98 2.06 -10.34
CA ASP A 35 -26.23 3.31 -10.43
C ASP A 35 -25.00 3.33 -9.51
N ILE A 36 -25.01 2.53 -8.45
CA ILE A 36 -23.86 2.32 -7.56
C ILE A 36 -22.66 1.74 -8.33
N LYS A 37 -21.58 2.53 -8.45
CA LYS A 37 -20.31 2.10 -9.06
C LYS A 37 -19.17 1.98 -8.06
N VAL A 38 -19.26 2.66 -6.92
CA VAL A 38 -18.26 2.60 -5.85
C VAL A 38 -18.98 2.42 -4.51
N VAL A 39 -18.49 1.52 -3.66
CA VAL A 39 -19.00 1.36 -2.29
C VAL A 39 -17.87 1.68 -1.32
N PHE A 40 -18.06 2.62 -0.41
CA PHE A 40 -17.18 2.78 0.75
C PHE A 40 -17.81 2.02 1.91
N ILE A 41 -17.18 0.96 2.41
CA ILE A 41 -17.69 0.13 3.51
C ILE A 41 -16.71 0.11 4.69
N GLY A 42 -17.24 0.22 5.90
CA GLY A 42 -16.40 0.21 7.10
C GLY A 42 -17.04 0.83 8.33
N SER A 43 -16.20 1.40 9.20
CA SER A 43 -16.60 1.95 10.49
C SER A 43 -16.83 3.48 10.49
N SER A 44 -16.61 4.17 11.62
CA SER A 44 -16.85 5.61 11.79
C SER A 44 -16.08 6.50 10.81
N SER A 45 -14.83 6.18 10.47
CA SER A 45 -14.08 6.94 9.45
C SER A 45 -14.73 6.85 8.06
N VAL A 46 -15.52 5.81 7.77
CA VAL A 46 -16.32 5.74 6.55
C VAL A 46 -17.61 6.56 6.72
N GLU A 47 -18.36 6.36 7.80
CA GLU A 47 -19.60 7.11 8.10
C GLU A 47 -19.38 8.63 8.02
N TYR A 48 -18.24 9.11 8.54
CA TYR A 48 -17.94 10.53 8.64
C TYR A 48 -17.55 11.23 7.33
N TRP A 49 -17.41 10.50 6.21
CA TRP A 49 -17.50 11.14 4.88
C TRP A 49 -18.86 11.79 4.65
N GLY A 50 -19.95 11.23 5.20
CA GLY A 50 -21.30 11.78 5.11
C GLY A 50 -21.55 12.97 6.04
N THR A 51 -20.59 13.35 6.89
CA THR A 51 -20.74 14.47 7.85
C THR A 51 -19.54 15.42 7.84
N THR A 52 -18.36 14.95 8.25
CA THR A 52 -17.15 15.78 8.42
C THR A 52 -16.57 16.23 7.10
N ALA A 53 -16.61 15.37 6.09
CA ALA A 53 -16.11 15.65 4.75
C ALA A 53 -17.23 15.67 3.70
N LYS A 54 -18.47 16.01 4.11
CA LYS A 54 -19.66 15.93 3.26
C LYS A 54 -19.52 16.75 1.96
N GLU A 55 -18.96 17.94 2.03
CA GLU A 55 -18.74 18.78 0.84
C GLU A 55 -17.78 18.12 -0.17
N ILE A 56 -16.75 17.42 0.31
CA ILE A 56 -15.83 16.64 -0.54
C ILE A 56 -16.55 15.41 -1.09
N TRP A 57 -17.35 14.72 -0.27
CA TRP A 57 -18.17 13.58 -0.69
C TRP A 57 -19.14 13.95 -1.81
N ASP A 58 -19.96 14.99 -1.62
CA ASP A 58 -20.99 15.43 -2.55
C ASP A 58 -20.38 15.96 -3.87
N SER A 59 -19.20 16.58 -3.82
CA SER A 59 -18.54 17.16 -5.01
C SER A 59 -17.65 16.18 -5.78
N LYS A 60 -17.05 15.17 -5.14
CA LYS A 60 -16.10 14.24 -5.77
C LYS A 60 -16.56 12.80 -5.85
N TYR A 61 -17.16 12.26 -4.80
CA TYR A 61 -17.44 10.83 -4.68
C TYR A 61 -18.87 10.48 -5.12
N ALA A 62 -19.88 11.23 -4.66
CA ALA A 62 -21.27 11.01 -5.08
C ALA A 62 -21.46 11.08 -6.62
N PRO A 63 -20.81 11.99 -7.39
CA PRO A 63 -20.91 12.01 -8.85
C PRO A 63 -20.31 10.78 -9.55
N LEU A 64 -19.46 10.00 -8.88
CA LEU A 64 -18.92 8.74 -9.39
C LEU A 64 -19.88 7.56 -9.19
N GLY A 65 -21.08 7.79 -8.63
CA GLY A 65 -21.96 6.74 -8.15
C GLY A 65 -21.42 6.05 -6.90
N ALA A 66 -20.76 6.81 -6.01
CA ALA A 66 -20.28 6.31 -4.73
C ALA A 66 -21.36 6.32 -3.65
N VAL A 67 -21.42 5.27 -2.85
CA VAL A 67 -22.27 5.17 -1.64
C VAL A 67 -21.45 4.93 -0.38
N ASN A 68 -21.93 5.48 0.74
CA ASN A 68 -21.28 5.41 2.04
C ASN A 68 -22.01 4.39 2.92
N TYR A 69 -21.44 3.19 3.06
CA TYR A 69 -21.91 2.09 3.91
C TYR A 69 -21.06 1.96 5.18
N GLY A 70 -20.60 3.11 5.69
CA GLY A 70 -19.97 3.23 7.00
C GLY A 70 -20.99 3.22 8.12
N ILE A 71 -20.70 2.46 9.18
CA ILE A 71 -21.44 2.51 10.45
C ILE A 71 -20.47 2.58 11.63
N ARG A 72 -20.61 3.59 12.48
CA ARG A 72 -19.72 3.88 13.61
C ARG A 72 -19.61 2.71 14.59
N SER A 73 -18.44 2.61 15.22
CA SER A 73 -18.08 1.52 16.14
C SER A 73 -18.05 0.12 15.52
N ASP A 74 -18.17 0.00 14.19
CA ASP A 74 -18.07 -1.31 13.56
C ASP A 74 -16.70 -1.94 13.68
N ARG A 75 -16.74 -3.27 13.84
CA ARG A 75 -15.64 -4.20 13.83
C ARG A 75 -15.84 -5.18 12.68
N THR A 76 -14.82 -5.95 12.31
CA THR A 76 -14.87 -6.87 11.17
C THR A 76 -16.05 -7.84 11.25
N GLU A 77 -16.37 -8.37 12.43
CA GLU A 77 -17.53 -9.25 12.67
C GLU A 77 -18.90 -8.61 12.34
N HIS A 78 -19.05 -7.29 12.54
CA HIS A 78 -20.31 -6.60 12.24
C HIS A 78 -20.44 -6.35 10.74
N VAL A 79 -19.35 -5.97 10.06
CA VAL A 79 -19.33 -5.78 8.61
C VAL A 79 -19.58 -7.10 7.88
N LEU A 80 -19.01 -8.21 8.37
CA LEU A 80 -19.31 -9.56 7.89
C LEU A 80 -20.81 -9.86 7.95
N TRP A 81 -21.46 -9.55 9.06
CA TRP A 81 -22.91 -9.74 9.21
C TRP A 81 -23.68 -8.85 8.22
N ARG A 82 -23.32 -7.57 8.07
CA ARG A 82 -23.99 -6.63 7.14
C ARG A 82 -23.93 -7.07 5.68
N ILE A 83 -22.77 -7.56 5.21
CA ILE A 83 -22.61 -8.09 3.85
C ILE A 83 -23.49 -9.34 3.63
N GLN A 84 -23.61 -10.18 4.65
CA GLN A 84 -24.45 -11.39 4.60
C GLN A 84 -25.95 -11.07 4.66
N ASN A 85 -26.34 -9.96 5.30
CA ASN A 85 -27.72 -9.51 5.45
C ASN A 85 -28.15 -8.43 4.43
N GLY A 86 -27.52 -8.44 3.25
CA GLY A 86 -28.12 -7.85 2.04
C GLY A 86 -27.60 -6.50 1.57
N GLU A 87 -26.66 -5.85 2.28
CA GLU A 87 -26.16 -4.52 1.87
C GLU A 87 -25.54 -4.47 0.48
N LEU A 88 -25.03 -5.61 -0.02
CA LEU A 88 -24.40 -5.73 -1.34
C LEU A 88 -25.23 -6.56 -2.33
N ASP A 89 -26.48 -6.89 -2.01
CA ASP A 89 -27.32 -7.74 -2.88
C ASP A 89 -27.71 -7.01 -4.18
N GLY A 90 -27.53 -7.70 -5.30
CA GLY A 90 -27.81 -7.16 -6.63
C GLY A 90 -26.85 -6.07 -7.12
N LEU A 91 -25.82 -5.72 -6.35
CA LEU A 91 -24.81 -4.74 -6.75
C LEU A 91 -23.75 -5.34 -7.69
N SER A 92 -23.18 -4.50 -8.55
CA SER A 92 -22.00 -4.82 -9.36
C SER A 92 -21.08 -3.58 -9.46
N PRO A 93 -20.50 -3.13 -8.34
CA PRO A 93 -19.65 -1.94 -8.32
C PRO A 93 -18.30 -2.24 -8.97
N LYS A 94 -17.64 -1.21 -9.50
CA LYS A 94 -16.27 -1.32 -10.05
C LYS A 94 -15.22 -1.39 -8.94
N LEU A 95 -15.52 -0.79 -7.78
CA LEU A 95 -14.62 -0.64 -6.65
C LEU A 95 -15.39 -0.74 -5.33
N VAL A 96 -14.84 -1.46 -4.36
CA VAL A 96 -15.21 -1.33 -2.94
C VAL A 96 -13.99 -0.80 -2.19
N VAL A 97 -14.13 0.35 -1.52
CA VAL A 97 -13.14 0.92 -0.62
C VAL A 97 -13.45 0.44 0.80
N VAL A 98 -12.51 -0.27 1.41
CA VAL A 98 -12.70 -0.97 2.68
C VAL A 98 -11.84 -0.30 3.76
N TYR A 99 -12.48 0.15 4.85
CA TYR A 99 -11.77 0.58 6.07
C TYR A 99 -12.45 0.00 7.31
N ILE A 100 -12.00 -1.18 7.73
CA ILE A 100 -12.53 -1.90 8.89
C ILE A 100 -11.42 -2.67 9.60
N GLY A 101 -11.50 -2.78 10.93
CA GLY A 101 -10.53 -3.50 11.78
C GLY A 101 -9.83 -2.60 12.80
N SER A 102 -9.78 -1.28 12.59
CA SER A 102 -9.20 -0.35 13.58
C SER A 102 -9.89 -0.42 14.96
N ASN A 103 -11.20 -0.72 15.00
CA ASN A 103 -11.93 -0.95 16.26
C ASN A 103 -11.69 -2.34 16.89
N ASN A 104 -11.09 -3.29 16.17
CA ASN A 104 -10.66 -4.58 16.69
C ASN A 104 -9.29 -4.47 17.40
N VAL A 105 -8.41 -3.56 16.94
CA VAL A 105 -7.04 -3.35 17.49
C VAL A 105 -6.99 -3.24 19.03
N PRO A 106 -7.90 -2.54 19.74
CA PRO A 106 -7.85 -2.46 21.21
C PRO A 106 -8.34 -3.72 21.93
N LEU A 107 -9.01 -4.66 21.24
CA LEU A 107 -9.81 -5.74 21.83
C LEU A 107 -9.29 -7.15 21.50
N PHE A 108 -8.66 -7.32 20.34
CA PHE A 108 -8.18 -8.60 19.82
C PHE A 108 -6.67 -8.56 19.57
N THR A 109 -6.02 -9.72 19.44
CA THR A 109 -4.60 -9.79 19.05
C THR A 109 -4.38 -9.31 17.61
N GLU A 110 -3.12 -9.13 17.22
CA GLU A 110 -2.73 -8.75 15.86
C GLU A 110 -3.21 -9.80 14.85
N ALA A 111 -2.89 -11.09 15.08
CA ALA A 111 -3.30 -12.20 14.25
C ALA A 111 -4.83 -12.37 14.15
N GLU A 112 -5.57 -12.17 15.24
CA GLU A 112 -7.04 -12.18 15.20
C GLU A 112 -7.60 -11.00 14.40
N THR A 113 -7.00 -9.81 14.51
CA THR A 113 -7.41 -8.63 13.75
C THR A 113 -7.14 -8.81 12.25
N VAL A 114 -5.96 -9.34 11.88
CA VAL A 114 -5.60 -9.74 10.51
C VAL A 114 -6.63 -10.73 9.96
N ARG A 115 -6.93 -11.80 10.71
CA ARG A 115 -7.91 -12.81 10.30
C ARG A 115 -9.33 -12.27 10.14
N GLY A 116 -9.72 -11.29 10.97
CA GLY A 116 -11.00 -10.59 10.83
C GLY A 116 -11.07 -9.76 9.54
N VAL A 117 -9.99 -9.07 9.18
CA VAL A 117 -9.89 -8.32 7.92
C VAL A 117 -9.91 -9.26 6.71
N ASP A 118 -9.10 -10.32 6.75
CA ASP A 118 -8.99 -11.34 5.69
C ASP A 118 -10.36 -11.97 5.39
N ALA A 119 -11.12 -12.34 6.44
CA ALA A 119 -12.49 -12.82 6.30
C ALA A 119 -13.45 -11.81 5.65
N VAL A 120 -13.29 -10.50 5.91
CA VAL A 120 -14.07 -9.45 5.23
C VAL A 120 -13.71 -9.38 3.74
N ILE A 121 -12.43 -9.43 3.39
CA ILE A 121 -11.97 -9.41 2.00
C ILE A 121 -12.48 -10.65 1.25
N ASP A 122 -12.38 -11.84 1.84
CA ASP A 122 -12.92 -13.08 1.27
C ASP A 122 -14.44 -13.00 1.07
N THR A 123 -15.18 -12.49 2.06
CA THR A 123 -16.64 -12.35 1.98
C THR A 123 -17.04 -11.34 0.91
N LEU A 124 -16.31 -10.22 0.79
CA LEU A 124 -16.51 -9.22 -0.28
C LEU A 124 -16.22 -9.82 -1.66
N HIS A 125 -15.12 -10.53 -1.82
CA HIS A 125 -14.76 -11.17 -3.10
C HIS A 125 -15.78 -12.24 -3.49
N ALA A 126 -16.20 -13.11 -2.56
CA ALA A 126 -17.21 -14.13 -2.82
C ALA A 126 -18.58 -13.53 -3.22
N LYS A 127 -18.94 -12.38 -2.63
CA LYS A 127 -20.18 -11.65 -2.95
C LYS A 127 -20.07 -10.90 -4.29
N LEU A 128 -18.90 -10.32 -4.59
CA LEU A 128 -18.65 -9.40 -5.70
C LEU A 128 -17.37 -9.79 -6.50
N PRO A 129 -17.32 -10.96 -7.16
CA PRO A 129 -16.08 -11.51 -7.74
C PRO A 129 -15.50 -10.72 -8.93
N ASN A 130 -16.25 -9.74 -9.44
CA ASN A 130 -15.83 -8.86 -10.53
C ASN A 130 -15.41 -7.45 -10.10
N THR A 131 -15.48 -7.16 -8.81
CA THR A 131 -15.17 -5.86 -8.22
C THR A 131 -13.72 -5.81 -7.74
N ASN A 132 -13.06 -4.66 -7.86
CA ASN A 132 -11.76 -4.43 -7.24
C ASN A 132 -11.96 -4.03 -5.77
N LEU A 133 -11.15 -4.55 -4.87
CA LEU A 133 -11.20 -4.26 -3.44
C LEU A 133 -9.99 -3.40 -3.06
N LEU A 134 -10.20 -2.18 -2.58
CA LEU A 134 -9.14 -1.32 -2.06
C LEU A 134 -9.23 -1.29 -0.54
N PHE A 135 -8.35 -2.03 0.13
CA PHE A 135 -8.25 -1.97 1.58
C PHE A 135 -7.34 -0.82 2.01
N LEU A 136 -7.83 -0.01 2.94
CA LEU A 136 -7.09 1.11 3.50
C LEU A 136 -6.43 0.67 4.81
N GLY A 137 -5.10 0.81 4.86
CA GLY A 137 -4.31 0.57 6.06
C GLY A 137 -4.83 1.39 7.26
N PHE A 138 -4.71 0.84 8.47
CA PHE A 138 -5.25 1.49 9.65
C PHE A 138 -4.57 2.83 9.91
N PHE A 139 -5.38 3.87 10.13
CA PHE A 139 -4.86 5.21 10.40
C PHE A 139 -4.21 5.25 11.80
N PRO A 140 -3.24 6.14 12.05
CA PRO A 140 -2.71 6.36 13.40
C PRO A 140 -3.83 6.79 14.34
N ARG A 141 -3.68 6.50 15.63
CA ARG A 141 -4.62 6.87 16.68
C ARG A 141 -3.89 7.18 17.98
N GLY A 142 -4.33 8.24 18.66
CA GLY A 142 -3.81 8.74 19.93
C GLY A 142 -4.77 8.62 21.11
N ASP A 143 -5.94 7.97 20.95
CA ASP A 143 -6.95 7.77 22.00
C ASP A 143 -6.55 6.74 23.08
N ARG A 144 -5.32 6.23 23.04
CA ARG A 144 -4.80 5.19 23.92
C ARG A 144 -3.42 5.55 24.42
N THR A 145 -3.19 5.38 25.72
CA THR A 145 -1.92 5.66 26.39
C THR A 145 -1.29 4.36 26.89
N PRO A 146 0.02 4.11 26.63
CA PRO A 146 0.90 4.90 25.78
C PRO A 146 0.57 4.72 24.29
N VAL A 147 0.59 5.83 23.53
CA VAL A 147 0.30 5.88 22.09
C VAL A 147 1.13 4.85 21.32
N ARG A 148 2.42 4.74 21.67
CA ARG A 148 3.39 3.82 21.08
C ARG A 148 2.91 2.37 21.02
N ASN A 149 2.26 1.85 22.05
CA ASN A 149 1.78 0.47 22.03
C ASN A 149 0.72 0.24 20.95
N THR A 150 -0.18 1.22 20.76
CA THR A 150 -1.27 1.12 19.78
C THR A 150 -0.76 1.36 18.36
N LEU A 151 0.17 2.32 18.18
CA LEU A 151 0.79 2.57 16.87
C LEU A 151 1.71 1.42 16.42
N THR A 152 2.49 0.81 17.33
CA THR A 152 3.26 -0.41 17.04
C THR A 152 2.34 -1.56 16.64
N LYS A 153 1.25 -1.79 17.37
CA LYS A 153 0.27 -2.83 17.05
C LYS A 153 -0.38 -2.62 15.69
N ILE A 154 -0.72 -1.37 15.35
CA ILE A 154 -1.21 -1.00 14.02
C ILE A 154 -0.17 -1.33 12.94
N ARG A 155 1.11 -0.96 13.14
CA ARG A 155 2.17 -1.28 12.17
C ARG A 155 2.35 -2.78 11.99
N ASN A 156 2.43 -3.57 13.06
CA ASN A 156 2.55 -5.03 12.96
C ASN A 156 1.40 -5.66 12.14
N ILE A 157 0.18 -5.14 12.29
CA ILE A 157 -0.99 -5.58 11.49
C ILE A 157 -0.87 -5.12 10.04
N THR A 158 -0.48 -3.87 9.76
CA THR A 158 -0.23 -3.36 8.40
C THR A 158 0.85 -4.17 7.70
N ASP A 159 2.00 -4.41 8.36
CA ASP A 159 3.14 -5.16 7.84
C ASP A 159 2.78 -6.64 7.53
N THR A 160 1.66 -7.13 8.07
CA THR A 160 1.06 -8.44 7.72
C THR A 160 0.04 -8.33 6.59
N LEU A 161 -0.88 -7.35 6.65
CA LEU A 161 -1.99 -7.20 5.68
C LEU A 161 -1.53 -6.69 4.31
N GLU A 162 -0.57 -5.78 4.26
CA GLU A 162 -0.07 -5.17 3.03
C GLU A 162 0.40 -6.21 2.00
N PRO A 163 1.34 -7.13 2.31
CA PRO A 163 1.74 -8.18 1.38
C PRO A 163 0.70 -9.29 1.17
N MET A 164 -0.34 -9.39 2.03
CA MET A 164 -1.46 -10.32 1.83
C MET A 164 -2.51 -9.78 0.85
N LEU A 165 -2.58 -8.46 0.65
CA LEU A 165 -3.65 -7.80 -0.08
C LEU A 165 -3.18 -7.04 -1.31
N ASP A 166 -1.98 -6.43 -1.30
CA ASP A 166 -1.55 -5.63 -2.46
C ASP A 166 -1.10 -6.51 -3.63
N GLY A 167 -1.77 -6.34 -4.76
CA GLY A 167 -1.54 -7.16 -5.94
C GLY A 167 -2.13 -8.58 -5.85
N ASP A 168 -3.05 -8.84 -4.92
CA ASP A 168 -3.81 -10.10 -4.90
C ASP A 168 -4.77 -10.17 -6.10
N THR A 169 -4.24 -10.71 -7.19
CA THR A 169 -4.98 -10.91 -8.45
C THR A 169 -6.11 -11.93 -8.35
N GLN A 170 -6.13 -12.82 -7.35
CA GLN A 170 -7.21 -13.79 -7.17
C GLN A 170 -8.44 -13.08 -6.60
N ARG A 171 -8.26 -12.35 -5.50
CA ARG A 171 -9.36 -11.62 -4.83
C ARG A 171 -9.62 -10.24 -5.44
N LYS A 172 -8.75 -9.78 -6.35
CA LYS A 172 -8.70 -8.41 -6.92
C LYS A 172 -8.53 -7.36 -5.83
N ALA A 173 -7.69 -7.67 -4.84
CA ALA A 173 -7.40 -6.78 -3.74
C ALA A 173 -6.18 -5.90 -4.02
N HIS A 174 -6.19 -4.74 -3.40
CA HIS A 174 -5.15 -3.71 -3.41
C HIS A 174 -5.04 -3.12 -2.01
N PHE A 175 -3.85 -2.66 -1.63
CA PHE A 175 -3.63 -1.98 -0.37
C PHE A 175 -3.31 -0.51 -0.60
N LEU A 176 -3.75 0.36 0.31
CA LEU A 176 -3.28 1.75 0.38
C LEU A 176 -2.99 2.11 1.83
N ASP A 177 -1.70 2.24 2.15
CA ASP A 177 -1.27 2.83 3.41
C ASP A 177 -1.31 4.36 3.33
N ILE A 178 -1.94 4.99 4.32
CA ILE A 178 -1.91 6.44 4.51
C ILE A 178 -1.31 6.86 5.87
N PHE A 179 -0.81 5.89 6.65
CA PHE A 179 -0.41 6.07 8.05
C PHE A 179 0.60 7.21 8.24
N TRP A 180 1.70 7.18 7.47
CA TRP A 180 2.77 8.18 7.57
C TRP A 180 2.44 9.55 6.95
N SER A 181 1.24 9.71 6.39
CA SER A 181 0.69 11.02 6.05
C SER A 181 -0.10 11.66 7.21
N LEU A 182 -0.42 10.88 8.25
CA LEU A 182 -1.22 11.27 9.42
C LEU A 182 -0.44 11.19 10.75
N ALA A 183 0.78 10.65 10.73
CA ALA A 183 1.72 10.67 11.84
C ALA A 183 3.14 11.03 11.33
N PRO A 184 4.00 11.65 12.17
CA PRO A 184 5.42 11.75 11.88
C PRO A 184 6.06 10.37 11.72
N GLN A 185 7.29 10.31 11.19
CA GLN A 185 8.07 9.06 11.09
C GLN A 185 8.61 8.58 12.47
N SER A 186 7.71 8.47 13.44
CA SER A 186 7.91 7.89 14.76
C SER A 186 6.60 7.32 15.27
N LEU A 187 6.67 6.27 16.07
CA LEU A 187 5.47 5.67 16.69
C LEU A 187 5.11 6.32 18.03
N ASP A 188 5.68 7.49 18.34
CA ASP A 188 5.51 8.14 19.66
C ASP A 188 4.36 9.15 19.71
N ARG A 189 3.92 9.68 18.57
CA ARG A 189 2.81 10.63 18.47
C ARG A 189 2.13 10.56 17.10
N ILE A 190 0.98 11.23 16.99
CA ILE A 190 0.27 11.50 15.72
C ILE A 190 0.44 12.98 15.35
N TYR A 191 0.02 13.38 14.14
CA TYR A 191 -0.20 14.80 13.82
C TYR A 191 -1.60 15.19 14.32
N GLU A 192 -1.70 15.66 15.58
CA GLU A 192 -2.99 15.95 16.23
C GLU A 192 -3.84 16.97 15.46
N GLU A 193 -3.20 17.85 14.67
CA GLU A 193 -3.84 18.81 13.75
C GLU A 193 -4.75 18.18 12.67
N PHE A 194 -4.64 16.87 12.40
CA PHE A 194 -5.50 16.15 11.45
C PHE A 194 -6.66 15.39 12.13
N TYR A 195 -6.78 15.48 13.45
CA TYR A 195 -7.76 14.75 14.25
C TYR A 195 -8.73 15.69 14.98
N ARG A 196 -9.80 15.11 15.50
CA ARG A 196 -10.64 15.73 16.54
C ARG A 196 -9.96 15.59 17.91
N ASP A 197 -10.53 16.25 18.93
CA ASP A 197 -10.09 16.16 20.33
C ASP A 197 -10.01 14.73 20.89
N ASP A 198 -10.75 13.79 20.28
CA ASP A 198 -10.70 12.36 20.63
C ASP A 198 -9.43 11.62 20.15
N LYS A 199 -8.61 12.25 19.31
CA LYS A 199 -7.35 11.72 18.74
C LYS A 199 -7.52 10.38 17.99
N LEU A 200 -8.73 10.06 17.55
CA LEU A 200 -9.09 8.82 16.84
C LEU A 200 -9.74 9.12 15.49
N HIS A 201 -10.67 10.06 15.46
CA HIS A 201 -11.39 10.42 14.24
C HIS A 201 -10.73 11.63 13.58
N MET A 202 -10.56 11.56 12.27
CA MET A 202 -10.03 12.69 11.51
C MET A 202 -10.98 13.88 11.52
N ASN A 203 -10.39 15.08 11.51
CA ASN A 203 -11.08 16.32 11.17
C ASN A 203 -11.04 16.52 9.63
N LEU A 204 -11.56 17.65 9.14
CA LEU A 204 -11.61 17.94 7.70
C LEU A 204 -10.23 17.94 7.02
N GLU A 205 -9.16 18.40 7.69
CA GLU A 205 -7.81 18.38 7.13
C GLU A 205 -7.27 16.94 6.99
N GLY A 206 -7.53 16.07 7.96
CA GLY A 206 -7.24 14.64 7.84
C GLY A 206 -8.00 13.98 6.66
N TYR A 207 -9.28 14.34 6.45
CA TYR A 207 -10.02 13.88 5.28
C TYR A 207 -9.47 14.42 3.95
N LYS A 208 -8.90 15.63 3.90
CA LYS A 208 -8.19 16.12 2.71
C LYS A 208 -6.92 15.32 2.42
N ILE A 209 -6.20 14.84 3.44
CA ILE A 209 -5.06 13.91 3.24
C ILE A 209 -5.53 12.60 2.61
N TRP A 210 -6.59 11.99 3.14
CA TRP A 210 -7.20 10.78 2.57
C TRP A 210 -7.69 11.03 1.13
N ASP A 211 -8.43 12.11 0.89
CA ASP A 211 -8.91 12.51 -0.44
C ASP A 211 -7.76 12.69 -1.45
N ASN A 212 -6.68 13.36 -1.07
CA ASN A 212 -5.52 13.57 -1.95
C ASN A 212 -4.83 12.26 -2.37
N LEU A 213 -4.88 11.22 -1.54
CA LEU A 213 -4.32 9.90 -1.83
C LEU A 213 -5.31 9.04 -2.64
N MET A 214 -6.60 9.07 -2.29
CA MET A 214 -7.66 8.45 -3.10
C MET A 214 -7.71 9.01 -4.52
N ASN A 215 -7.57 10.33 -4.70
CA ASN A 215 -7.53 10.94 -6.02
C ASN A 215 -6.38 10.40 -6.88
N ARG A 216 -5.23 10.01 -6.30
CA ARG A 216 -4.16 9.34 -7.06
C ARG A 216 -4.60 7.96 -7.55
N VAL A 217 -5.15 7.13 -6.66
CA VAL A 217 -5.62 5.77 -6.99
C VAL A 217 -6.83 5.76 -7.94
N LEU A 218 -7.69 6.79 -7.89
CA LEU A 218 -8.89 6.89 -8.72
C LEU A 218 -8.67 7.60 -10.07
N SER A 219 -7.74 8.56 -10.14
CA SER A 219 -7.43 9.28 -11.40
C SER A 219 -6.32 8.62 -12.21
N GLN A 220 -5.43 7.88 -11.55
CA GLN A 220 -4.35 7.15 -12.19
C GLN A 220 -4.63 5.66 -12.00
N LYS A 221 -4.70 4.91 -13.10
CA LYS A 221 -4.42 3.48 -13.02
C LYS A 221 -2.91 3.37 -12.74
N PRO A 222 -2.44 2.96 -11.56
CA PRO A 222 -1.02 3.09 -11.20
C PRO A 222 -0.08 2.18 -12.00
N TRP A 223 -0.68 1.30 -12.81
CA TRP A 223 -0.07 0.25 -13.61
C TRP A 223 -0.06 0.55 -15.12
N ASP A 224 -0.79 1.58 -15.58
CA ASP A 224 -0.74 1.99 -16.98
C ASP A 224 0.55 2.81 -17.20
N SER A 225 1.36 2.42 -18.21
CA SER A 225 2.56 3.16 -18.61
C SER A 225 2.16 4.54 -19.17
N VAL A 226 2.63 5.64 -18.56
CA VAL A 226 2.33 7.02 -18.99
C VAL A 226 3.62 7.77 -19.36
N GLU A 227 3.67 8.33 -20.57
CA GLU A 227 4.79 9.18 -21.00
C GLU A 227 4.74 10.54 -20.30
N ARG A 228 5.90 11.07 -19.91
CA ARG A 228 6.05 12.46 -19.49
C ARG A 228 6.23 13.38 -20.70
N ASN A 229 5.40 14.40 -20.78
CA ASN A 229 5.38 15.34 -21.89
C ASN A 229 6.29 16.56 -21.65
N GLU A 230 7.52 16.30 -21.18
CA GLU A 230 8.51 17.34 -20.87
C GLU A 230 9.84 17.04 -21.58
N ASP A 231 10.30 17.94 -22.44
CA ASP A 231 11.49 17.71 -23.30
C ASP A 231 12.76 17.40 -22.50
N TRP A 232 12.96 18.08 -21.37
CA TRP A 232 14.10 17.83 -20.48
C TRP A 232 14.10 16.40 -19.92
N TRP A 233 12.92 15.82 -19.69
CA TRP A 233 12.76 14.46 -19.19
C TRP A 233 12.96 13.42 -20.30
N LYS A 234 12.57 13.73 -21.54
CA LYS A 234 12.88 12.88 -22.70
C LYS A 234 14.38 12.87 -22.98
N GLN A 235 15.05 14.03 -22.85
CA GLN A 235 16.50 14.17 -22.98
C GLN A 235 17.27 13.41 -21.87
N LYS A 236 17.12 13.78 -20.58
CA LYS A 236 16.72 12.83 -19.54
C LYS A 236 17.04 11.34 -19.71
N HIS A 237 15.97 10.66 -20.13
CA HIS A 237 15.88 9.25 -20.46
C HIS A 237 16.85 8.84 -21.58
N GLN A 238 16.98 9.64 -22.65
CA GLN A 238 17.89 9.33 -23.75
C GLN A 238 19.37 9.35 -23.35
N GLU A 239 19.79 10.23 -22.45
CA GLU A 239 21.15 10.25 -21.89
C GLU A 239 21.47 8.96 -21.12
N ILE A 240 20.50 8.47 -20.33
CA ILE A 240 20.61 7.20 -19.59
C ILE A 240 20.68 6.01 -20.57
N LEU A 241 19.88 6.02 -21.63
CA LEU A 241 19.92 5.00 -22.69
C LEU A 241 21.28 4.96 -23.41
N ASN A 242 21.81 6.13 -23.79
CA ASN A 242 23.11 6.23 -24.46
C ASN A 242 24.24 5.72 -23.53
N THR A 243 24.19 6.10 -22.25
CA THR A 243 25.13 5.62 -21.22
C THR A 243 25.05 4.10 -21.08
N THR A 244 23.84 3.55 -21.00
CA THR A 244 23.60 2.10 -20.92
C THR A 244 24.17 1.36 -22.12
N ALA A 245 23.90 1.83 -23.34
CA ALA A 245 24.42 1.23 -24.56
C ALA A 245 25.96 1.20 -24.58
N SER A 246 26.61 2.30 -24.14
CA SER A 246 28.09 2.35 -24.03
C SER A 246 28.69 1.47 -22.94
N GLN A 247 27.89 1.02 -21.97
CA GLN A 247 28.31 0.16 -20.85
C GLN A 247 27.73 -1.27 -20.95
N ALA A 248 27.13 -1.62 -22.09
CA ALA A 248 26.50 -2.92 -22.32
C ALA A 248 27.47 -4.07 -22.03
N GLY A 249 27.02 -5.06 -21.26
CA GLY A 249 27.82 -6.20 -20.80
C GLY A 249 28.73 -5.93 -19.58
N GLN A 250 28.90 -4.67 -19.15
CA GLN A 250 29.60 -4.32 -17.91
C GLN A 250 28.63 -4.06 -16.75
N ILE A 251 27.38 -3.70 -17.07
CA ILE A 251 26.28 -3.50 -16.12
C ILE A 251 25.90 -4.84 -15.48
N LYS A 252 25.89 -4.87 -14.15
CA LYS A 252 25.46 -6.00 -13.30
C LYS A 252 24.35 -5.62 -12.34
N ILE A 253 24.20 -4.33 -12.03
CA ILE A 253 23.24 -3.79 -11.08
C ILE A 253 22.57 -2.55 -11.71
N VAL A 254 21.25 -2.39 -11.56
CA VAL A 254 20.48 -1.26 -12.08
C VAL A 254 19.70 -0.61 -10.93
N PHE A 255 20.02 0.65 -10.62
CA PHE A 255 19.22 1.45 -9.69
C PHE A 255 18.22 2.26 -10.50
N ILE A 256 16.93 1.93 -10.43
CA ILE A 256 15.85 2.66 -11.14
C ILE A 256 14.91 3.33 -10.13
N GLY A 257 14.42 4.53 -10.45
CA GLY A 257 13.51 5.28 -9.59
C GLY A 257 13.48 6.77 -9.93
N SER A 258 13.15 7.59 -8.91
CA SER A 258 13.00 9.04 -9.06
C SER A 258 14.18 9.83 -8.49
N SER A 259 13.93 11.02 -7.92
CA SER A 259 14.98 11.94 -7.42
C SER A 259 15.95 11.33 -6.41
N SER A 260 15.50 10.41 -5.54
CA SER A 260 16.39 9.75 -4.57
C SER A 260 17.41 8.83 -5.25
N VAL A 261 17.08 8.29 -6.43
CA VAL A 261 17.98 7.45 -7.22
C VAL A 261 18.87 8.33 -8.10
N GLU A 262 18.30 9.35 -8.75
CA GLU A 262 19.06 10.33 -9.54
C GLU A 262 20.18 10.99 -8.73
N ASN A 263 19.91 11.31 -7.45
CA ASN A 263 20.87 11.94 -6.56
C ASN A 263 22.13 11.11 -6.27
N TRP A 264 22.15 9.80 -6.53
CA TRP A 264 23.42 9.04 -6.52
C TRP A 264 24.40 9.50 -7.61
N GLY A 265 23.91 10.13 -8.69
CA GLY A 265 24.75 10.78 -9.70
C GLY A 265 25.26 12.17 -9.30
N SER A 266 24.75 12.74 -8.20
CA SER A 266 25.10 14.09 -7.72
C SER A 266 25.54 14.07 -6.24
N THR A 267 24.64 14.29 -5.29
CA THR A 267 24.95 14.40 -3.85
C THR A 267 25.49 13.09 -3.25
N GLY A 268 25.05 11.94 -3.76
CA GLY A 268 25.55 10.62 -3.37
C GLY A 268 26.79 10.15 -4.14
N LYS A 269 27.30 10.94 -5.10
CA LYS A 269 28.27 10.46 -6.11
C LYS A 269 29.56 9.89 -5.53
N GLN A 270 30.11 10.50 -4.48
CA GLN A 270 31.34 9.99 -3.84
C GLN A 270 31.17 8.57 -3.28
N ILE A 271 29.99 8.26 -2.73
CA ILE A 271 29.66 6.92 -2.22
C ILE A 271 29.36 5.98 -3.39
N TRP A 272 28.67 6.46 -4.42
CA TRP A 272 28.38 5.69 -5.63
C TRP A 272 29.65 5.21 -6.34
N ASP A 273 30.58 6.12 -6.60
CA ASP A 273 31.85 5.83 -7.27
C ASP A 273 32.74 4.88 -6.44
N ALA A 274 32.66 4.97 -5.09
CA ALA A 274 33.44 4.11 -4.19
C ALA A 274 32.83 2.72 -3.94
N LYS A 275 31.49 2.58 -3.96
CA LYS A 275 30.81 1.34 -3.53
C LYS A 275 29.99 0.63 -4.60
N TYR A 276 29.37 1.36 -5.55
CA TYR A 276 28.39 0.79 -6.47
C TYR A 276 28.91 0.74 -7.91
N ALA A 277 29.57 1.80 -8.40
CA ALA A 277 30.18 1.80 -9.73
C ALA A 277 31.19 0.64 -9.93
N PRO A 278 32.07 0.27 -8.97
CA PRO A 278 32.99 -0.86 -9.13
C PRO A 278 32.29 -2.23 -9.20
N LEU A 279 31.05 -2.33 -8.72
CA LEU A 279 30.21 -3.52 -8.83
C LEU A 279 29.50 -3.61 -10.19
N GLY A 280 29.68 -2.64 -11.09
CA GLY A 280 28.95 -2.55 -12.35
C GLY A 280 27.52 -2.02 -12.16
N ALA A 281 27.30 -1.11 -11.21
CA ALA A 281 26.01 -0.44 -11.03
C ALA A 281 25.80 0.73 -11.99
N ILE A 282 24.61 0.83 -12.58
CA ILE A 282 24.15 1.98 -13.38
C ILE A 282 22.95 2.67 -12.72
N ASN A 283 22.86 3.99 -12.89
CA ASN A 283 21.83 4.85 -12.32
C ASN A 283 20.80 5.25 -13.40
N TYR A 284 19.55 4.83 -13.20
CA TYR A 284 18.37 5.07 -14.04
C TYR A 284 17.37 6.04 -13.38
N GLY A 285 17.79 6.78 -12.36
CA GLY A 285 16.97 7.74 -11.65
C GLY A 285 16.70 9.01 -12.48
N ILE A 286 15.44 9.47 -12.50
CA ILE A 286 15.08 10.77 -13.09
C ILE A 286 14.18 11.55 -12.12
N GLY A 287 14.52 12.81 -11.85
CA GLY A 287 13.78 13.68 -10.94
C GLY A 287 12.31 13.83 -11.30
N GLY A 288 11.43 13.77 -10.30
CA GLY A 288 9.99 13.89 -10.49
C GLY A 288 9.30 12.67 -11.13
N ASP A 289 10.01 11.58 -11.40
CA ASP A 289 9.37 10.32 -11.78
C ASP A 289 8.40 9.82 -10.71
N ARG A 290 7.31 9.24 -11.21
CA ARG A 290 6.29 8.51 -10.47
C ARG A 290 6.25 7.09 -11.03
N THR A 291 5.51 6.19 -10.38
CA THR A 291 5.43 4.77 -10.74
C THR A 291 5.09 4.56 -12.22
N GLU A 292 4.08 5.25 -12.73
CA GLU A 292 3.60 5.23 -14.11
C GLU A 292 4.66 5.71 -15.13
N HIS A 293 5.52 6.66 -14.74
CA HIS A 293 6.61 7.17 -15.59
C HIS A 293 7.78 6.19 -15.64
N VAL A 294 8.09 5.53 -14.52
CA VAL A 294 9.09 4.46 -14.46
C VAL A 294 8.63 3.26 -15.29
N ILE A 295 7.36 2.86 -15.18
CA ILE A 295 6.76 1.79 -16.00
C ILE A 295 6.82 2.16 -17.48
N TRP A 296 6.48 3.39 -17.88
CA TRP A 296 6.62 3.81 -19.28
C TRP A 296 8.04 3.71 -19.82
N ARG A 297 9.05 4.15 -19.04
CA ARG A 297 10.47 4.04 -19.40
C ARG A 297 10.95 2.59 -19.50
N ILE A 298 10.29 1.66 -18.83
CA ILE A 298 10.54 0.22 -18.91
C ILE A 298 9.89 -0.37 -20.17
N ASP A 299 8.61 -0.06 -20.41
CA ASP A 299 7.80 -0.64 -21.49
C ASP A 299 8.19 -0.16 -22.90
N ASN A 300 8.50 1.13 -23.06
CA ASN A 300 8.71 1.75 -24.37
C ASN A 300 10.17 1.62 -24.88
N ASN A 301 11.04 0.94 -24.11
CA ASN A 301 12.45 0.72 -24.40
C ASN A 301 12.75 -0.64 -25.07
N ASN A 302 11.85 -1.05 -25.99
CA ASN A 302 12.03 -2.10 -27.00
C ASN A 302 12.82 -3.39 -26.59
N SER A 303 12.10 -4.30 -25.94
CA SER A 303 12.27 -5.77 -26.02
C SER A 303 13.41 -6.51 -25.29
N GLU A 304 14.51 -5.89 -24.84
CA GLU A 304 15.58 -6.63 -24.12
C GLU A 304 15.71 -6.36 -22.61
N ILE A 305 14.94 -5.43 -22.02
CA ILE A 305 14.95 -5.20 -20.56
C ILE A 305 13.73 -5.80 -19.85
N VAL A 306 12.52 -5.73 -20.41
CA VAL A 306 11.32 -6.37 -19.80
C VAL A 306 11.33 -7.88 -20.00
N ARG A 307 11.46 -8.34 -21.26
CA ARG A 307 11.82 -9.74 -21.51
C ARG A 307 13.19 -10.06 -20.94
N GLY A 308 14.08 -9.06 -20.81
CA GLY A 308 15.34 -9.17 -20.09
C GLY A 308 15.15 -9.72 -18.68
N VAL A 309 14.48 -8.99 -17.80
CA VAL A 309 14.33 -9.37 -16.38
C VAL A 309 13.67 -10.75 -16.25
N ASP A 310 12.52 -11.00 -16.88
CA ASP A 310 11.84 -12.30 -16.75
C ASP A 310 12.59 -13.46 -17.44
N THR A 311 13.16 -13.24 -18.63
CA THR A 311 13.93 -14.29 -19.34
C THR A 311 15.31 -14.50 -18.72
N VAL A 312 15.91 -13.50 -18.08
CA VAL A 312 17.19 -13.64 -17.35
C VAL A 312 16.95 -14.35 -16.03
N ILE A 313 15.91 -14.01 -15.26
CA ILE A 313 15.51 -14.79 -14.07
C ILE A 313 15.26 -16.25 -14.47
N THR A 314 14.45 -16.47 -15.51
CA THR A 314 14.13 -17.82 -16.02
C THR A 314 15.38 -18.57 -16.50
N LYS A 315 16.21 -17.99 -17.37
CA LYS A 315 17.43 -18.65 -17.89
C LYS A 315 18.53 -18.82 -16.86
N ILE A 316 18.59 -17.97 -15.83
CA ILE A 316 19.47 -18.16 -14.68
C ILE A 316 19.02 -19.39 -13.90
N HIS A 317 17.73 -19.58 -13.63
CA HIS A 317 17.23 -20.80 -12.99
C HIS A 317 17.31 -22.04 -13.89
N GLU A 318 17.16 -21.94 -15.21
CA GLU A 318 17.37 -23.06 -16.14
C GLU A 318 18.83 -23.57 -16.14
N LYS A 319 19.82 -22.67 -15.98
CA LYS A 319 21.25 -23.02 -16.00
C LYS A 319 21.90 -23.18 -14.63
N VAL A 320 21.35 -22.53 -13.60
CA VAL A 320 21.79 -22.55 -12.20
C VAL A 320 20.53 -22.53 -11.32
N PRO A 321 19.84 -23.68 -11.13
CA PRO A 321 18.55 -23.74 -10.41
C PRO A 321 18.57 -23.27 -8.95
N SER A 322 19.75 -23.08 -8.36
CA SER A 322 19.96 -22.67 -6.97
C SER A 322 20.32 -21.18 -6.81
N ALA A 323 20.02 -20.33 -7.79
CA ALA A 323 20.34 -18.91 -7.73
C ALA A 323 19.33 -18.12 -6.88
N ASN A 324 19.81 -17.50 -5.79
CA ASN A 324 19.02 -16.56 -4.99
C ASN A 324 19.07 -15.16 -5.61
N ILE A 325 17.94 -14.46 -5.61
CA ILE A 325 17.75 -13.15 -6.26
C ILE A 325 17.16 -12.18 -5.23
N LEU A 326 17.74 -10.99 -5.06
CA LEU A 326 17.37 -10.04 -3.99
C LEU A 326 17.03 -8.63 -4.51
N LEU A 327 15.89 -8.11 -4.08
CA LEU A 327 15.38 -6.76 -4.36
C LEU A 327 15.23 -5.95 -3.05
N VAL A 328 15.66 -4.68 -2.99
CA VAL A 328 15.67 -3.81 -1.78
C VAL A 328 15.66 -2.32 -2.20
N GLY A 329 14.94 -1.40 -1.54
CA GLY A 329 14.95 0.00 -1.98
C GLY A 329 14.13 1.05 -1.22
N PHE A 330 14.12 2.25 -1.84
CA PHE A 330 13.76 3.60 -1.36
C PHE A 330 14.34 4.08 0.00
N PHE A 331 14.65 5.39 0.05
CA PHE A 331 15.13 6.11 1.23
C PHE A 331 14.23 7.35 1.48
N PRO A 332 13.80 7.64 2.72
CA PRO A 332 13.05 8.85 3.05
C PRO A 332 13.90 10.13 2.98
N ARG A 333 13.26 11.29 2.79
CA ARG A 333 13.88 12.61 2.99
C ARG A 333 13.71 13.05 4.45
N GLY A 334 14.81 13.39 5.11
CA GLY A 334 14.88 13.88 6.49
C GLY A 334 16.20 13.44 7.14
N ASP A 335 16.77 14.25 8.02
CA ASP A 335 18.11 14.01 8.59
C ASP A 335 18.17 12.69 9.38
N MET A 336 18.74 11.65 8.77
CA MET A 336 19.11 10.40 9.45
C MET A 336 20.61 10.32 9.65
N ASN A 337 21.02 10.00 10.89
CA ASN A 337 22.40 9.65 11.21
C ASN A 337 22.72 8.27 10.59
N PRO A 338 23.56 8.16 9.54
CA PRO A 338 23.48 7.00 8.62
C PRO A 338 24.06 5.66 9.13
N VAL A 339 24.63 5.62 10.34
CA VAL A 339 25.63 4.58 10.70
C VAL A 339 25.17 3.60 11.79
N SER A 340 24.26 3.98 12.70
CA SER A 340 23.95 3.15 13.89
C SER A 340 23.05 1.95 13.62
N ASP A 341 22.03 2.09 12.77
CA ASP A 341 20.95 1.10 12.68
C ASP A 341 21.01 0.20 11.44
N LEU A 342 21.71 0.63 10.38
CA LEU A 342 21.95 -0.23 9.20
C LEU A 342 22.76 -1.49 9.60
N LEU A 343 23.67 -1.36 10.57
CA LEU A 343 24.48 -2.46 11.11
C LEU A 343 23.71 -3.43 12.01
N ARG A 344 22.49 -3.11 12.45
CA ARG A 344 21.68 -3.99 13.32
C ARG A 344 20.71 -4.89 12.57
N ARG A 345 20.42 -4.60 11.28
CA ARG A 345 19.54 -5.44 10.43
C ARG A 345 20.28 -6.28 9.39
N VAL A 346 21.60 -6.14 9.26
CA VAL A 346 22.45 -7.10 8.53
C VAL A 346 22.96 -8.15 9.52
N ILE A 347 22.08 -9.07 9.94
CA ILE A 347 22.46 -10.30 10.63
C ILE A 347 22.33 -11.47 9.65
N SER A 348 23.49 -12.03 9.29
CA SER A 348 23.73 -13.44 8.94
C SER A 348 22.51 -14.26 8.47
N ILE A 349 22.43 -14.53 7.17
CA ILE A 349 22.05 -15.87 6.70
C ILE A 349 23.35 -16.60 6.35
N SER A 350 24.20 -16.87 7.35
CA SER A 350 25.42 -17.67 7.20
C SER A 350 25.67 -18.65 8.35
N ASP A 351 24.63 -19.04 9.08
CA ASP A 351 24.72 -20.02 10.17
C ASP A 351 23.96 -21.31 9.86
N THR A 352 24.37 -22.00 8.77
CA THR A 352 24.58 -23.46 8.74
C THR A 352 25.04 -23.91 7.35
N LEU A 353 26.30 -24.31 7.22
CA LEU A 353 26.79 -25.49 6.47
C LEU A 353 28.32 -25.44 6.42
N ASN A 354 28.96 -26.09 7.40
CA ASN A 354 30.40 -26.08 7.55
C ASN A 354 31.04 -27.30 6.88
N HIS A 355 31.37 -27.21 5.58
CA HIS A 355 32.27 -28.16 4.92
C HIS A 355 33.10 -27.51 3.79
N GLY A 356 34.36 -27.19 4.11
CA GLY A 356 35.52 -27.30 3.21
C GLY A 356 35.50 -26.65 1.82
N GLY A 357 36.07 -25.44 1.71
CA GLY A 357 36.67 -24.96 0.46
C GLY A 357 36.06 -23.68 -0.13
N TRP A 358 36.81 -22.59 -0.02
CA TRP A 358 36.64 -21.28 -0.66
C TRP A 358 35.63 -21.16 -1.82
N ARG A 359 34.58 -20.34 -1.63
CA ARG A 359 33.86 -19.64 -2.71
C ARG A 359 33.47 -18.23 -2.27
N PHE A 360 33.65 -17.25 -3.16
CA PHE A 360 33.18 -15.88 -2.97
C PHE A 360 31.64 -15.81 -3.09
N PRO A 361 30.95 -14.96 -2.30
CA PRO A 361 29.55 -14.64 -2.56
C PRO A 361 29.42 -13.91 -3.90
N LYS A 362 28.46 -14.34 -4.73
CA LYS A 362 28.05 -13.62 -5.94
C LYS A 362 26.70 -12.98 -5.65
N GLU A 363 26.68 -11.67 -5.39
CA GLU A 363 25.48 -10.92 -5.04
C GLU A 363 25.24 -9.78 -6.03
N ILE A 364 23.97 -9.54 -6.35
CA ILE A 364 23.46 -8.44 -7.18
C ILE A 364 22.29 -7.82 -6.41
N LEU A 365 22.27 -6.49 -6.27
CA LEU A 365 21.38 -5.72 -5.37
C LEU A 365 20.43 -4.81 -6.17
N LEU A 366 19.10 -4.99 -6.10
CA LEU A 366 18.13 -4.24 -6.95
C LEU A 366 16.92 -3.58 -6.23
N PHE A 367 17.08 -2.33 -5.85
CA PHE A 367 16.25 -1.14 -6.16
C PHE A 367 14.80 -0.97 -5.58
N ARG A 368 14.01 -2.02 -5.32
CA ARG A 368 12.50 -1.98 -5.27
C ARG A 368 11.90 -1.32 -3.99
N PRO A 369 10.76 -0.59 -4.03
CA PRO A 369 10.30 0.30 -2.92
C PRO A 369 9.65 -0.36 -1.70
N PHE A 370 9.76 0.34 -0.56
CA PHE A 370 8.63 0.69 0.33
C PHE A 370 8.47 2.23 0.29
#